data_AF-A0A0Q4FP51-F1
#
_entry.id   AF-A0A0Q4FP51-F1
#
_cell.length_a   1.000
_cell.length_b   1.000
_cell.length_c   1.000
_cell.angle_alpha   90.00
_cell.angle_beta   90.00
_cell.angle_gamma   90.00
#
_symmetry.space_group_name_H-M   'P 1'
#
loop_
_entity.id
_entity.type
_entity.pdbx_description
1 polymer ?
#
loop_
_entity_poly.entity_id
_entity_poly.type
_entity_poly.pdbx_seq_one_letter_code
_entity_poly.pdbx_strand_id
1 'polypeptide(L)'
;MSLIDLLTGNQVADKAEQKFGINKNQIIALLAVAAPLIISYLRKKSQDSKEAESLNNALDKDHDGSILDDVSQADARQDEGGSILNHIFGSDKQNVESKLSQNTGISIDKIGPVLSMLAPIIMGYIGREKQQNNVGAGGLGDLLGGILGGAQNQAQQQQSSPLNDILGSVLGKNDSQSSGSGSPLNDILGNILGGGDQKKQQGGGGLGDILGSFLGGK
;
A
#
# COMPACT_ATOMS: atom_id res chain seq x y z
N MET A 1 -16.09 0.25 -9.57
CA MET A 1 -15.15 -0.65 -10.28
C MET A 1 -13.88 -0.72 -9.46
N SER A 2 -13.19 -1.85 -9.40
CA SER A 2 -11.92 -1.92 -8.68
C SER A 2 -10.82 -1.18 -9.46
N LEU A 3 -9.81 -0.64 -8.76
CA LEU A 3 -8.61 -0.06 -9.38
C LEU A 3 -7.94 -1.06 -10.35
N ILE A 4 -8.04 -2.35 -10.04
CA ILE A 4 -7.43 -3.42 -10.82
C ILE A 4 -8.24 -3.70 -12.10
N ASP A 5 -9.57 -3.69 -12.04
CA ASP A 5 -10.41 -3.75 -13.26
C ASP A 5 -10.14 -2.57 -14.19
N LEU A 6 -10.02 -1.37 -13.62
CA LEU A 6 -9.71 -0.17 -14.38
C LEU A 6 -8.35 -0.32 -15.08
N LEU A 7 -7.33 -0.81 -14.39
CA LEU A 7 -5.97 -0.93 -14.94
C LEU A 7 -5.81 -2.09 -15.91
N THR A 8 -6.50 -3.21 -15.68
CA THR A 8 -6.45 -4.40 -16.54
C THR A 8 -7.37 -4.30 -17.75
N GLY A 9 -8.44 -3.51 -17.66
CA GLY A 9 -9.39 -3.19 -18.73
C GLY A 9 -9.00 -1.98 -19.59
N ASN A 10 -8.28 -0.99 -19.03
CA ASN A 10 -8.01 0.27 -19.72
C ASN A 10 -6.57 0.40 -20.25
N GLN A 11 -5.97 -0.62 -20.87
CA GLN A 11 -4.70 -0.47 -21.64
C GLN A 11 -3.44 -0.05 -20.86
N VAL A 12 -3.52 0.22 -19.54
CA VAL A 12 -2.36 0.69 -18.75
C VAL A 12 -1.30 -0.39 -18.64
N ALA A 13 -1.74 -1.63 -18.39
CA ALA A 13 -0.82 -2.77 -18.35
C ALA A 13 -0.13 -2.98 -19.71
N ASP A 14 -0.87 -2.86 -20.80
CA ASP A 14 -0.35 -3.05 -22.16
C ASP A 14 0.66 -1.95 -22.53
N LYS A 15 0.40 -0.69 -22.13
CA LYS A 15 1.33 0.43 -22.32
C LYS A 15 2.61 0.26 -21.50
N ALA A 16 2.48 -0.13 -20.23
CA ALA A 16 3.65 -0.37 -19.39
C ALA A 16 4.48 -1.56 -19.89
N GLU A 17 3.82 -2.59 -20.45
CA GLU A 17 4.51 -3.70 -21.11
C GLU A 17 5.28 -3.24 -22.35
N GLN A 18 4.65 -2.48 -23.24
CA GLN A 18 5.29 -1.94 -24.44
C GLN A 18 6.46 -1.02 -24.12
N LYS A 19 6.33 -0.17 -23.08
CA LYS A 19 7.31 0.85 -22.76
C LYS A 19 8.48 0.32 -21.93
N PHE A 20 8.21 -0.56 -20.97
CA PHE A 20 9.22 -1.00 -19.99
C PHE A 20 9.61 -2.47 -20.14
N GLY A 21 8.94 -3.23 -21.02
CA GLY A 21 9.18 -4.67 -21.18
C GLY A 21 8.90 -5.43 -19.89
N ILE A 22 7.79 -5.09 -19.23
CA ILE A 22 7.30 -5.73 -18.00
C ILE A 22 5.96 -6.36 -18.32
N ASN A 23 5.80 -7.64 -18.01
CA ASN A 23 4.56 -8.30 -18.37
C ASN A 23 3.38 -7.80 -17.51
N LYS A 24 2.17 -7.99 -18.02
CA LYS A 24 0.91 -7.61 -17.35
C LYS A 24 0.81 -8.16 -15.92
N ASN A 25 1.25 -9.40 -15.67
CA ASN A 25 1.20 -10.02 -14.35
C ASN A 25 2.10 -9.31 -13.32
N GLN A 26 3.30 -8.90 -13.73
CA GLN A 26 4.23 -8.14 -12.90
C GLN A 26 3.67 -6.76 -12.57
N ILE A 27 3.00 -6.11 -13.52
CA ILE A 27 2.32 -4.81 -13.28
C ILE A 27 1.18 -4.96 -12.27
N ILE A 28 0.37 -6.01 -12.42
CA ILE A 28 -0.72 -6.33 -11.47
C ILE A 28 -0.13 -6.61 -10.07
N ALA A 29 0.93 -7.40 -9.98
CA ALA A 29 1.62 -7.68 -8.72
C ALA A 29 2.20 -6.40 -8.08
N LEU A 30 2.80 -5.53 -8.90
CA LEU A 30 3.32 -4.25 -8.46
C LEU A 30 2.21 -3.38 -7.87
N LEU A 31 1.06 -3.29 -8.53
CA LEU A 31 -0.09 -2.52 -8.04
C LEU A 31 -0.67 -3.09 -6.75
N ALA A 32 -0.78 -4.42 -6.65
CA ALA A 32 -1.28 -5.10 -5.47
C ALA A 32 -0.48 -4.76 -4.19
N VAL A 33 0.80 -4.41 -4.34
CA VAL A 33 1.67 -3.98 -3.22
C VAL A 33 1.80 -2.47 -3.14
N ALA A 34 2.03 -1.81 -4.26
CA ALA A 34 2.34 -0.38 -4.32
C ALA A 34 1.14 0.50 -3.99
N ALA A 35 -0.06 0.14 -4.45
CA ALA A 35 -1.27 0.92 -4.17
C ALA A 35 -1.57 1.00 -2.66
N PRO A 36 -1.68 -0.11 -1.90
CA PRO A 36 -1.91 -0.02 -0.46
C PRO A 36 -0.76 0.67 0.28
N LEU A 37 0.48 0.53 -0.19
CA LEU A 37 1.63 1.24 0.37
C LEU A 37 1.52 2.76 0.16
N ILE A 38 1.25 3.22 -1.06
CA ILE A 38 1.05 4.64 -1.40
C ILE A 38 -0.07 5.23 -0.54
N ILE A 39 -1.21 4.54 -0.47
CA ILE A 39 -2.37 4.97 0.33
C ILE A 39 -2.01 5.04 1.82
N SER A 40 -1.23 4.08 2.33
CA SER A 40 -0.76 4.07 3.72
C SER A 40 0.13 5.29 4.04
N TYR A 41 1.08 5.62 3.17
CA TYR A 41 1.94 6.80 3.33
C TYR A 41 1.13 8.11 3.25
N LEU A 42 0.21 8.21 2.28
CA LEU A 42 -0.69 9.35 2.15
C LEU A 42 -1.57 9.52 3.39
N ARG A 43 -2.10 8.42 3.93
CA ARG A 43 -2.90 8.43 5.16
C ARG A 43 -2.07 8.94 6.33
N LYS A 44 -0.83 8.45 6.49
CA LYS A 44 0.10 8.91 7.53
C LYS A 44 0.39 10.41 7.40
N LYS A 45 0.66 10.90 6.19
CA LYS A 45 0.88 12.33 5.92
C LYS A 45 -0.37 13.16 6.20
N SER A 46 -1.55 12.69 5.83
CA SER A 46 -2.83 13.37 6.04
C SER A 46 -3.24 13.49 7.51
N GLN A 47 -2.47 12.91 8.45
CA GLN A 47 -2.62 13.21 9.88
C GLN A 47 -2.14 14.63 10.21
N ASP A 48 -1.22 15.19 9.42
CA ASP A 48 -0.88 16.60 9.47
C ASP A 48 -1.90 17.41 8.65
N SER A 49 -2.48 18.46 9.25
CA SER A 49 -3.54 19.24 8.61
C SER A 49 -3.08 19.97 7.35
N LYS A 50 -1.81 20.38 7.26
CA LYS A 50 -1.30 21.07 6.06
C LYS A 50 -1.08 20.09 4.92
N GLU A 51 -0.54 18.91 5.22
CA GLU A 51 -0.39 17.84 4.23
C GLU A 51 -1.76 17.35 3.75
N ALA A 52 -2.75 17.23 4.64
CA ALA A 52 -4.13 16.87 4.28
C ALA A 52 -4.76 17.93 3.35
N GLU A 53 -4.57 19.22 3.63
CA GLU A 53 -5.06 20.31 2.78
C GLU A 53 -4.35 20.32 1.41
N SER A 54 -3.03 20.12 1.40
CA SER A 54 -2.23 20.02 0.17
C SER A 54 -2.71 18.86 -0.70
N LEU A 55 -2.88 17.68 -0.09
CA LEU A 55 -3.40 16.50 -0.77
C LEU A 55 -4.83 16.73 -1.27
N ASN A 56 -5.69 17.32 -0.44
CA ASN A 56 -7.06 17.67 -0.82
C ASN A 56 -7.10 18.54 -2.08
N ASN A 57 -6.26 19.57 -2.14
CA ASN A 57 -6.15 20.47 -3.29
C ASN A 57 -5.62 19.77 -4.55
N ALA A 58 -4.59 18.93 -4.41
CA ALA A 58 -4.06 18.16 -5.53
C ALA A 58 -5.11 17.18 -6.09
N LEU A 59 -5.89 16.53 -5.21
CA LEU A 59 -6.99 15.65 -5.61
C LEU A 59 -8.15 16.39 -6.27
N ASP A 60 -8.36 17.68 -5.98
CA ASP A 60 -9.39 18.50 -6.64
C ASP A 60 -8.95 19.03 -8.01
N LYS A 61 -7.66 19.38 -8.16
CA LYS A 61 -7.16 20.08 -9.34
C LYS A 61 -6.53 19.16 -10.38
N ASP A 62 -5.69 18.25 -9.93
CA ASP A 62 -4.77 17.50 -10.79
C ASP A 62 -5.13 16.01 -10.84
N HIS A 63 -5.82 15.50 -9.82
CA HIS A 63 -6.10 14.08 -9.65
C HIS A 63 -7.57 13.78 -9.36
N ASP A 64 -8.48 14.54 -9.96
CA ASP A 64 -9.94 14.39 -9.82
C ASP A 64 -10.50 13.04 -10.31
N GLY A 65 -9.69 12.28 -11.06
CA GLY A 65 -10.06 11.00 -11.65
C GLY A 65 -10.27 11.05 -13.15
N SER A 66 -10.08 12.20 -13.81
CA SER A 66 -10.10 12.33 -15.26
C SER A 66 -9.10 11.41 -15.97
N ILE A 67 -7.93 11.15 -15.37
CA ILE A 67 -6.93 10.20 -15.89
C ILE A 67 -7.46 8.77 -16.04
N LEU A 68 -8.52 8.42 -15.32
CA LEU A 68 -9.14 7.10 -15.39
C LEU A 68 -10.05 6.96 -16.62
N ASP A 69 -10.51 8.09 -17.17
CA ASP A 69 -11.30 8.16 -18.39
C ASP A 69 -10.41 8.16 -19.64
N ASP A 70 -9.20 8.72 -19.52
CA ASP A 70 -8.16 8.69 -20.55
C ASP A 70 -6.79 8.36 -19.97
N VAL A 71 -6.58 7.07 -19.76
CA VAL A 71 -5.31 6.50 -19.30
C VAL A 71 -4.15 6.70 -20.29
N SER A 72 -4.44 7.14 -21.53
CA SER A 72 -3.38 7.35 -22.50
C SER A 72 -2.43 8.47 -22.07
N GLN A 73 -2.92 9.39 -21.24
CA GLN A 73 -2.20 10.52 -20.66
C GLN A 73 -1.23 10.12 -19.52
N ALA A 74 -1.31 8.90 -19.01
CA ALA A 74 -0.42 8.43 -17.94
C ALA A 74 1.07 8.55 -18.33
N ASP A 75 1.37 8.41 -19.63
CA ASP A 75 2.72 8.56 -20.15
C ASP A 75 3.22 10.02 -20.09
N ALA A 76 2.35 10.96 -20.48
CA ALA A 76 2.65 12.40 -20.42
C ALA A 76 2.78 12.92 -18.97
N ARG A 77 2.22 12.18 -17.99
CA ARG A 77 2.22 12.53 -16.57
C ARG A 77 3.29 11.79 -15.77
N GLN A 78 4.28 11.18 -16.42
CA GLN A 78 5.32 10.43 -15.73
C GLN A 78 6.17 11.31 -14.80
N ASP A 79 6.53 12.52 -15.23
CA ASP A 79 7.32 13.47 -14.41
C ASP A 79 6.55 13.92 -13.16
N GLU A 80 5.25 14.10 -13.34
CA GLU A 80 4.33 14.38 -12.25
C GLU A 80 4.27 13.20 -11.28
N GLY A 81 4.14 11.98 -11.79
CA GLY A 81 4.20 10.76 -11.00
C GLY A 81 5.49 10.62 -10.21
N GLY A 82 6.65 10.94 -10.80
CA GLY A 82 7.91 10.99 -10.08
C GLY A 82 7.89 11.97 -8.91
N SER A 83 7.25 13.13 -9.10
CA SER A 83 7.11 14.19 -8.09
C SER A 83 6.16 13.78 -6.96
N ILE A 84 5.04 13.12 -7.30
CA ILE A 84 4.11 12.51 -6.34
C ILE A 84 4.86 11.51 -5.46
N LEU A 85 5.61 10.58 -6.07
CA LEU A 85 6.35 9.57 -5.31
C LEU A 85 7.44 10.18 -4.42
N ASN A 86 8.12 11.21 -4.90
CA ASN A 86 9.10 11.94 -4.08
C ASN A 86 8.43 12.63 -2.88
N HIS A 87 7.23 13.21 -3.06
CA HIS A 87 6.52 13.86 -1.98
C HIS A 87 5.96 12.84 -0.96
N ILE A 88 5.46 11.69 -1.43
CA ILE A 88 4.88 10.64 -0.60
C ILE A 88 5.95 9.89 0.18
N PHE A 89 6.98 9.40 -0.50
CA PHE A 89 8.00 8.55 0.11
C PHE A 89 9.22 9.32 0.62
N GLY A 90 9.52 10.49 0.06
CA GLY A 90 10.67 11.30 0.49
C GLY A 90 11.97 10.49 0.50
N SER A 91 12.62 10.44 1.66
CA SER A 91 13.85 9.67 1.89
C SER A 91 13.66 8.16 1.79
N ASP A 92 12.44 7.65 1.99
CA ASP A 92 12.16 6.21 1.97
C ASP A 92 11.99 5.64 0.56
N LYS A 93 11.96 6.50 -0.47
CA LYS A 93 11.70 6.09 -1.86
C LYS A 93 12.57 4.93 -2.31
N GLN A 94 13.89 5.02 -2.12
CA GLN A 94 14.82 3.96 -2.54
C GLN A 94 14.58 2.62 -1.81
N ASN A 95 14.22 2.67 -0.53
CA ASN A 95 13.89 1.47 0.25
C ASN A 95 12.59 0.85 -0.24
N VAL A 96 11.58 1.68 -0.52
CA VAL A 96 10.30 1.25 -1.11
C VAL A 96 10.53 0.58 -2.47
N GLU A 97 11.28 1.23 -3.37
CA GLU A 97 11.57 0.68 -4.70
C GLU A 97 12.31 -0.66 -4.63
N SER A 98 13.28 -0.78 -3.73
CA SER A 98 14.02 -2.04 -3.47
C SER A 98 13.09 -3.17 -3.03
N LYS A 99 12.18 -2.88 -2.09
CA LYS A 99 11.20 -3.86 -1.61
C LYS A 99 10.20 -4.23 -2.70
N LEU A 100 9.74 -3.29 -3.50
CA LEU A 100 8.85 -3.57 -4.62
C LEU A 100 9.53 -4.47 -5.66
N SER A 101 10.80 -4.21 -5.99
CA SER A 101 11.59 -5.06 -6.89
C SER A 101 11.65 -6.51 -6.40
N GLN A 102 11.96 -6.72 -5.11
CA GLN A 102 12.06 -8.04 -4.51
C GLN A 102 10.73 -8.81 -4.52
N ASN A 103 9.62 -8.13 -4.24
CA ASN A 103 8.31 -8.77 -4.14
C ASN A 103 7.62 -9.01 -5.50
N THR A 104 7.99 -8.24 -6.52
CA THR A 104 7.33 -8.31 -7.85
C THR A 104 8.17 -9.01 -8.91
N GLY A 105 9.47 -9.22 -8.64
CA GLY A 105 10.42 -9.73 -9.62
C GLY A 105 10.72 -8.74 -10.76
N ILE A 106 10.31 -7.48 -10.63
CA ILE A 106 10.66 -6.41 -11.57
C ILE A 106 12.04 -5.88 -11.21
N SER A 107 12.89 -5.67 -12.20
CA SER A 107 14.23 -5.11 -12.01
C SER A 107 14.15 -3.70 -11.40
N ILE A 108 15.07 -3.40 -10.48
CA ILE A 108 15.07 -2.15 -9.71
C ILE A 108 15.12 -0.89 -10.59
N ASP A 109 15.82 -0.96 -11.73
CA ASP A 109 15.92 0.11 -12.72
C ASP A 109 14.58 0.44 -13.40
N LYS A 110 13.64 -0.52 -13.41
CA LYS A 110 12.31 -0.34 -14.01
C LYS A 110 11.24 0.04 -12.99
N ILE A 111 11.42 -0.29 -11.72
CA ILE A 111 10.44 0.01 -10.67
C ILE A 111 10.12 1.50 -10.61
N GLY A 112 11.14 2.37 -10.53
CA GLY A 112 10.93 3.81 -10.41
C GLY A 112 10.12 4.40 -11.57
N PRO A 113 10.53 4.18 -12.84
CA PRO A 113 9.80 4.64 -14.02
C PRO A 113 8.36 4.12 -14.09
N VAL A 114 8.14 2.84 -13.81
CA VAL A 114 6.80 2.23 -13.89
C VAL A 114 5.92 2.75 -12.77
N LEU A 115 6.44 2.84 -11.55
CA LEU A 115 5.72 3.40 -10.43
C LEU A 115 5.34 4.87 -10.69
N SER A 116 6.22 5.61 -11.37
CA SER A 116 5.94 7.00 -11.78
C SER A 116 4.83 7.08 -12.81
N MET A 117 4.71 6.12 -13.73
CA MET A 117 3.56 6.04 -14.63
C MET A 117 2.25 5.68 -13.88
N LEU A 118 2.34 4.83 -12.85
CA LEU A 118 1.17 4.34 -12.10
C LEU A 118 0.68 5.31 -11.02
N ALA A 119 1.55 6.14 -10.45
CA ALA A 119 1.21 7.03 -9.34
C ALA A 119 0.06 8.02 -9.66
N PRO A 120 0.04 8.71 -10.81
CA PRO A 120 -1.08 9.59 -11.17
C PRO A 120 -2.41 8.84 -11.28
N ILE A 121 -2.39 7.57 -11.66
CA ILE A 121 -3.59 6.74 -11.79
C ILE A 121 -4.15 6.36 -10.42
N ILE A 122 -3.26 5.97 -9.49
CA ILE A 122 -3.64 5.71 -8.10
C ILE A 122 -4.23 6.98 -7.46
N MET A 123 -3.60 8.14 -7.70
CA MET A 123 -4.11 9.42 -7.22
C MET A 123 -5.45 9.78 -7.84
N GLY A 124 -5.62 9.55 -9.16
CA GLY A 124 -6.90 9.73 -9.84
C GLY A 124 -8.02 8.85 -9.27
N TYR A 125 -7.70 7.62 -8.88
CA TYR A 125 -8.66 6.75 -8.18
C TYR A 125 -9.06 7.31 -6.82
N ILE A 126 -8.10 7.78 -6.03
CA ILE A 126 -8.37 8.41 -4.73
C ILE A 126 -9.22 9.67 -4.91
N GLY A 127 -8.92 10.52 -5.89
CA GLY A 127 -9.69 11.74 -6.14
C GLY A 127 -11.10 11.45 -6.63
N ARG A 128 -11.28 10.43 -7.48
CA ARG A 128 -12.62 9.96 -7.87
C ARG A 128 -13.42 9.47 -6.66
N GLU A 129 -12.83 8.64 -5.81
CA GLU A 129 -13.47 8.17 -4.58
C GLU A 129 -13.81 9.35 -3.64
N LYS A 130 -12.90 10.33 -3.52
CA LYS A 130 -13.14 11.56 -2.75
C LYS A 130 -14.34 12.34 -3.29
N GLN A 131 -14.42 12.55 -4.61
CA GLN A 131 -15.53 13.26 -5.25
C GLN A 131 -16.86 12.52 -5.08
N GLN A 132 -16.86 11.21 -5.29
CA GLN A 132 -18.07 10.39 -5.13
C GLN A 132 -18.60 10.42 -3.68
N ASN A 133 -17.69 10.42 -2.71
CA ASN A 133 -18.03 10.45 -1.29
C ASN A 133 -18.14 11.87 -0.71
N ASN A 134 -17.97 12.93 -1.53
CA ASN A 134 -17.97 14.33 -1.12
C ASN A 134 -17.07 14.61 0.10
N VAL A 135 -15.86 14.05 0.09
CA VAL A 135 -14.91 14.14 1.20
C VAL A 135 -14.03 15.39 1.05
N GLY A 136 -13.93 16.19 2.11
CA GLY A 136 -12.96 17.29 2.22
C GLY A 136 -11.67 16.89 2.95
N ALA A 137 -10.76 17.85 3.12
CA ALA A 137 -9.44 17.62 3.74
C ALA A 137 -9.50 16.92 5.12
N GLY A 138 -10.48 17.27 5.96
CA GLY A 138 -10.66 16.67 7.28
C GLY A 138 -11.10 15.19 7.29
N GLY A 139 -11.68 14.69 6.20
CA GLY A 139 -12.14 13.29 6.08
C GLY A 139 -11.21 12.40 5.25
N LEU A 140 -10.10 12.96 4.76
CA LEU A 140 -9.22 12.27 3.81
C LEU A 140 -8.52 11.05 4.44
N GLY A 141 -8.15 11.15 5.72
CA GLY A 141 -7.59 10.02 6.46
C GLY A 141 -8.56 8.84 6.59
N ASP A 142 -9.85 9.12 6.77
CA ASP A 142 -10.90 8.11 6.89
C ASP A 142 -11.21 7.49 5.52
N LEU A 143 -11.27 8.30 4.46
CA LEU A 143 -11.41 7.82 3.10
C LEU A 143 -10.28 6.86 2.72
N LEU A 144 -9.02 7.28 2.92
CA LEU A 144 -7.84 6.46 2.62
C LEU A 144 -7.82 5.19 3.48
N GLY A 145 -8.25 5.28 4.74
CA GLY A 145 -8.42 4.13 5.62
C GLY A 145 -9.51 3.17 5.15
N GLY A 146 -10.62 3.69 4.67
CA GLY A 146 -11.73 2.92 4.09
C GLY A 146 -11.32 2.19 2.82
N ILE A 147 -10.57 2.86 1.93
CA ILE A 147 -10.02 2.24 0.71
C ILE A 147 -9.09 1.07 1.09
N LEU A 148 -8.19 1.27 2.05
CA LEU A 148 -7.26 0.23 2.50
C LEU A 148 -8.00 -0.96 3.16
N GLY A 149 -8.99 -0.68 4.01
CA GLY A 149 -9.79 -1.73 4.66
C GLY A 149 -10.69 -2.49 3.68
N GLY A 150 -11.25 -1.79 2.69
CA GLY A 150 -12.04 -2.38 1.61
C GLY A 150 -11.22 -3.31 0.71
N ALA A 151 -9.98 -2.92 0.38
CA ALA A 151 -9.05 -3.75 -0.38
C ALA A 151 -8.72 -5.06 0.35
N GLN A 152 -8.54 -5.02 1.67
CA GLN A 152 -8.28 -6.20 2.49
C GLN A 152 -9.51 -7.13 2.59
N ASN A 153 -10.71 -6.57 2.73
CA ASN A 153 -11.95 -7.34 2.80
C ASN A 153 -12.32 -8.01 1.45
N GLN A 154 -12.07 -7.34 0.32
CA GLN A 154 -12.23 -7.94 -1.01
C GLN A 154 -11.29 -9.13 -1.24
N ALA A 155 -10.05 -9.03 -0.76
CA ALA A 155 -9.10 -10.14 -0.82
C ALA A 155 -9.53 -11.35 0.03
N GLN A 156 -10.27 -11.15 1.13
CA GLN A 156 -10.78 -12.25 1.96
C GLN A 156 -12.09 -12.87 1.46
N GLN A 157 -12.95 -12.14 0.75
CA GLN A 157 -14.28 -12.64 0.35
C GLN A 157 -14.31 -13.32 -1.03
N GLN A 158 -13.33 -13.08 -1.90
CA GLN A 158 -13.34 -13.61 -3.26
C GLN A 158 -12.39 -14.82 -3.38
N GLN A 159 -12.94 -16.00 -3.05
CA GLN A 159 -12.23 -17.28 -2.87
C GLN A 159 -11.59 -17.90 -4.14
N SER A 160 -11.54 -17.16 -5.26
CA SER A 160 -11.06 -17.68 -6.54
C SER A 160 -10.76 -16.54 -7.52
N SER A 161 -9.68 -15.80 -7.25
CA SER A 161 -9.13 -14.87 -8.23
C SER A 161 -7.62 -15.06 -8.31
N PRO A 162 -7.00 -15.00 -9.51
CA PRO A 162 -5.55 -15.04 -9.67
C PRO A 162 -4.85 -13.91 -8.90
N LEU A 163 -5.61 -12.86 -8.58
CA LEU A 163 -5.22 -11.81 -7.65
C LEU A 163 -4.99 -12.35 -6.22
N ASN A 164 -5.79 -13.29 -5.72
CA ASN A 164 -5.58 -13.90 -4.40
C ASN A 164 -4.37 -14.84 -4.37
N ASP A 165 -3.99 -15.44 -5.50
CA ASP A 165 -2.75 -16.22 -5.60
C ASP A 165 -1.52 -15.31 -5.62
N ILE A 166 -1.59 -14.18 -6.33
CA ILE A 166 -0.52 -13.17 -6.35
C ILE A 166 -0.42 -12.47 -4.98
N LEU A 167 -1.53 -12.00 -4.42
CA LEU A 167 -1.54 -11.44 -3.07
C LEU A 167 -1.16 -12.52 -2.04
N GLY A 168 -1.61 -13.76 -2.17
CA GLY A 168 -1.20 -14.85 -1.28
C GLY A 168 0.30 -15.14 -1.37
N SER A 169 0.86 -15.15 -2.58
CA SER A 169 2.30 -15.35 -2.79
C SER A 169 3.14 -14.16 -2.33
N VAL A 170 2.61 -12.94 -2.40
CA VAL A 170 3.35 -11.70 -2.07
C VAL A 170 3.16 -11.26 -0.61
N LEU A 171 1.94 -11.36 -0.06
CA LEU A 171 1.65 -11.13 1.37
C LEU A 171 2.02 -12.34 2.24
N GLY A 172 2.26 -13.51 1.65
CA GLY A 172 2.68 -14.71 2.38
C GLY A 172 1.52 -15.46 3.05
N LYS A 173 0.43 -15.71 2.31
CA LYS A 173 -0.54 -16.76 2.63
C LYS A 173 -0.17 -18.04 1.87
N ASN A 174 0.88 -18.71 2.32
CA ASN A 174 0.98 -20.16 2.11
C ASN A 174 0.22 -20.80 3.28
N ASP A 175 -0.88 -21.45 2.97
CA ASP A 175 -1.61 -22.29 3.92
C ASP A 175 -0.69 -23.42 4.44
N SER A 176 -0.80 -23.66 5.75
CA SER A 176 -0.27 -24.81 6.52
C SER A 176 1.17 -24.71 7.06
N GLN A 177 1.21 -24.36 8.35
CA GLN A 177 1.95 -25.12 9.38
C GLN A 177 3.48 -25.07 9.29
N SER A 178 4.08 -23.99 9.77
CA SER A 178 5.29 -24.07 10.61
C SER A 178 5.62 -22.70 11.20
N SER A 179 5.77 -22.70 12.51
CA SER A 179 6.48 -21.76 13.37
C SER A 179 7.45 -20.78 12.68
N GLY A 180 7.26 -19.49 12.97
CA GLY A 180 8.35 -18.51 13.07
C GLY A 180 9.06 -18.09 11.79
N SER A 181 8.43 -17.23 10.97
CA SER A 181 9.15 -16.24 10.17
C SER A 181 8.17 -15.14 9.73
N GLY A 182 8.45 -13.89 10.10
CA GLY A 182 7.60 -12.73 9.82
C GLY A 182 7.56 -12.40 8.33
N SER A 183 6.36 -12.15 7.79
CA SER A 183 6.22 -11.62 6.44
C SER A 183 6.87 -10.23 6.36
N PRO A 184 7.71 -9.95 5.35
CA PRO A 184 8.40 -8.67 5.21
C PRO A 184 7.42 -7.50 5.04
N LEU A 185 6.22 -7.74 4.51
CA LEU A 185 5.13 -6.75 4.46
C LEU A 185 4.48 -6.51 5.83
N ASN A 186 4.37 -7.54 6.68
CA ASN A 186 3.86 -7.39 8.03
C ASN A 186 4.85 -6.64 8.93
N ASP A 187 6.16 -6.82 8.69
CA ASP A 187 7.20 -6.03 9.35
C ASP A 187 7.22 -4.58 8.87
N ILE A 188 6.93 -4.31 7.59
CA ILE A 188 6.80 -2.94 7.05
C ILE A 188 5.56 -2.26 7.63
N LEU A 189 4.41 -2.95 7.62
CA LEU A 189 3.17 -2.42 8.16
C LEU A 189 3.27 -2.24 9.67
N GLY A 190 3.85 -3.19 10.40
CA GLY A 190 4.11 -3.09 11.83
C GLY A 190 5.03 -1.92 12.18
N ASN A 191 6.12 -1.73 11.44
CA ASN A 191 7.08 -0.67 11.71
C ASN A 191 6.60 0.73 11.24
N ILE A 192 5.81 0.82 10.17
CA ILE A 192 5.32 2.11 9.64
C ILE A 192 4.05 2.59 10.37
N LEU A 193 3.20 1.65 10.80
CA LEU A 193 1.87 1.91 11.37
C LEU A 193 1.86 1.84 12.90
N GLY A 194 2.92 1.34 13.53
CA GLY A 194 2.94 1.06 14.97
C GLY A 194 4.32 0.99 15.59
N GLY A 195 5.19 1.97 15.29
CA GLY A 195 6.43 2.18 16.04
C GLY A 195 6.16 2.78 17.42
N GLY A 196 5.66 1.96 18.35
CA GLY A 196 5.64 2.24 19.78
C GLY A 196 6.59 1.29 20.49
N ASP A 197 7.76 1.79 20.88
CA ASP A 197 8.70 1.11 21.78
C ASP A 197 7.99 0.52 23.01
N GLN A 198 8.09 -0.81 23.17
CA GLN A 198 8.28 -1.41 24.50
C GLN A 198 9.50 -2.33 24.45
N LYS A 199 10.68 -1.70 24.49
CA LYS A 199 11.91 -2.35 24.94
C LYS A 199 11.80 -2.66 26.43
N LYS A 200 12.11 -3.92 26.74
CA LYS A 200 12.81 -4.43 27.94
C LYS A 200 12.19 -4.13 29.31
N GLN A 201 11.76 -5.20 29.99
CA GLN A 201 12.42 -5.53 31.26
C GLN A 201 12.48 -7.04 31.49
N GLN A 202 13.69 -7.56 31.35
CA GLN A 202 14.14 -8.81 31.93
C GLN A 202 14.41 -8.54 33.41
N GLY A 203 13.86 -9.37 34.29
CA GLY A 203 14.32 -9.56 35.66
C GLY A 203 13.67 -8.67 36.73
N GLY A 204 13.11 -9.31 37.75
CA GLY A 204 12.75 -8.66 39.01
C GLY A 204 11.56 -9.33 39.68
N GLY A 205 11.84 -10.23 40.61
CA GLY A 205 10.83 -11.01 41.32
C GLY A 205 9.83 -10.18 42.13
N GLY A 206 8.71 -10.83 42.44
CA GLY A 206 7.73 -10.30 43.35
C GLY A 206 6.37 -10.93 43.11
N LEU A 207 5.92 -11.71 44.09
CA LEU A 207 4.51 -12.00 44.39
C LEU A 207 3.84 -13.20 43.69
N GLY A 208 4.46 -13.85 42.70
CA GLY A 208 3.93 -15.09 42.09
C GLY A 208 4.20 -16.38 42.88
N ASP A 209 5.36 -16.47 43.56
CA ASP A 209 5.83 -17.72 44.20
C ASP A 209 5.39 -17.89 45.67
N ILE A 210 4.76 -16.89 46.28
CA ILE A 210 4.38 -16.95 47.71
C ILE A 210 3.03 -17.66 47.92
N LEU A 211 2.17 -17.73 46.89
CA LEU A 211 0.87 -18.40 47.00
C LEU A 211 0.93 -19.91 46.74
N GLY A 212 2.05 -20.42 46.21
CA GLY A 212 2.25 -21.84 45.92
C GLY A 212 2.86 -22.67 47.05
N SER A 213 3.42 -22.04 48.09
CA SER A 213 4.22 -22.74 49.12
C SER A 213 3.52 -22.90 50.48
N PHE A 214 2.25 -22.48 50.63
CA PHE A 214 1.51 -22.57 51.90
C PHE A 214 0.35 -23.59 51.89
N LEU A 215 0.15 -24.32 50.80
CA LEU A 215 -0.93 -25.28 50.63
C LEU A 215 -0.42 -26.53 49.92
N GLY A 216 0.54 -27.25 50.53
CA GLY A 216 1.11 -28.44 49.90
C GLY A 216 2.31 -29.05 50.62
N GLY A 217 2.15 -29.50 51.86
CA GLY A 217 3.16 -30.30 52.53
C GLY A 217 2.79 -30.60 53.98
N LYS A 218 2.54 -31.88 54.26
CA LYS A 218 2.23 -32.52 55.55
C LYS A 218 2.72 -31.81 56.82
#